data_AF-A0A8J7QGW8-F1
#
_entry.id   AF-A0A8J7QGW8-F1
#
_cell.length_a   1.000
_cell.length_b   1.000
_cell.length_c   1.000
_cell.angle_alpha   90.00
_cell.angle_beta   90.00
_cell.angle_gamma   90.00
#
_symmetry.space_group_name_H-M   'P 1'
#
loop_
_entity.id
_entity.type
_entity.pdbx_description
1 polymer ?
#
loop_
_entity_poly.entity_id
_entity_poly.type
_entity_poly.pdbx_seq_one_letter_code
_entity_poly.pdbx_strand_id
1 'polypeptide(L)'
;MTIFLIIFLTLFILGWVGFPLVQAGQGRRLDHELWVERRRSLMNSLDALYHKKETGEIEEDDFVNIEAGILKNLAACYQKLGEDPTQSDGPACHACGAPLKASYQHCVACGTRVVQETSAEAPVPQPAESLS
;
A
#
# COMPACT_ATOMS: atom_id res chain seq x y z
N MET A 1 7.58 -51.52 31.53
CA MET A 1 7.57 -50.05 31.77
C MET A 1 8.52 -49.26 30.85
N THR A 2 9.64 -49.82 30.39
CA THR A 2 10.64 -49.14 29.54
C THR A 2 10.15 -48.81 28.12
N ILE A 3 9.35 -49.68 27.50
CA ILE A 3 8.85 -49.49 26.12
C ILE A 3 7.91 -48.28 26.01
N PHE A 4 7.03 -48.08 27.00
CA PHE A 4 6.12 -46.94 27.03
C PHE A 4 6.85 -45.60 27.16
N LEU A 5 7.95 -45.55 27.92
CA LEU A 5 8.79 -44.35 28.03
C LEU A 5 9.49 -43.99 26.73
N ILE A 6 9.94 -44.98 25.95
CA ILE A 6 10.59 -44.75 24.65
C ILE A 6 9.59 -44.25 23.61
N ILE A 7 8.37 -44.79 23.59
CA ILE A 7 7.30 -44.31 22.70
C ILE A 7 6.90 -42.88 23.07
N PHE A 8 6.77 -42.56 24.36
CA PHE A 8 6.48 -41.19 24.79
C PHE A 8 7.60 -40.21 24.42
N LEU A 9 8.87 -40.59 24.62
CA LEU A 9 10.02 -39.75 24.25
C LEU A 9 10.12 -39.54 22.74
N THR A 10 9.89 -40.57 21.93
CA THR A 10 9.94 -40.44 20.47
C THR A 10 8.80 -39.60 19.93
N LEU A 11 7.58 -39.76 20.44
CA LEU A 11 6.45 -38.90 20.07
C LEU A 11 6.64 -37.45 20.55
N PHE A 12 7.25 -37.24 21.72
CA PHE A 12 7.56 -35.91 22.24
C PHE A 12 8.66 -35.21 21.41
N ILE A 13 9.73 -35.94 21.05
CA ILE A 13 10.81 -35.43 20.19
C ILE A 13 10.30 -35.16 18.76
N LEU A 14 9.52 -36.06 18.17
CA LEU A 14 8.97 -35.87 16.83
C LEU A 14 7.86 -34.79 16.78
N GLY A 15 7.10 -34.63 17.86
CA GLY A 15 6.08 -33.58 17.98
C GLY A 15 6.64 -32.17 18.15
N TRP A 16 7.83 -32.02 18.77
CA TRP A 16 8.46 -30.72 18.97
C TRP A 16 9.16 -30.17 17.73
N VAL A 17 9.73 -31.04 16.88
CA VAL A 17 10.51 -30.61 15.71
C VAL A 17 9.61 -30.23 14.52
N GLY A 18 8.33 -30.63 14.53
CA GLY A 18 7.41 -30.45 13.40
C GLY A 18 6.57 -29.16 13.35
N PHE A 19 6.57 -28.32 14.40
CA PHE A 19 5.57 -27.25 14.55
C PHE A 19 5.99 -25.75 14.40
N PRO A 20 7.23 -25.33 14.05
CA PRO A 20 7.50 -23.88 13.99
C PRO A 20 7.69 -23.28 12.59
N LEU A 21 7.14 -23.85 11.51
CA LEU A 21 7.43 -23.34 10.14
C LEU A 21 6.23 -22.95 9.25
N VAL A 22 4.99 -23.07 9.73
CA VAL A 22 3.77 -22.68 8.96
C VAL A 22 3.04 -21.52 9.63
N GLN A 23 3.74 -20.45 10.03
CA GLN A 23 3.07 -19.21 10.48
C GLN A 23 3.65 -17.91 9.92
N ALA A 24 4.77 -17.92 9.21
CA ALA A 24 5.42 -16.68 8.76
C ALA A 24 4.76 -15.99 7.54
N GLY A 25 3.76 -16.62 6.90
CA GLY A 25 3.16 -16.12 5.65
C GLY A 25 1.78 -15.44 5.79
N GLN A 26 0.97 -15.83 6.78
CA GLN A 26 -0.42 -15.37 6.90
C GLN A 26 -0.55 -14.02 7.63
N GLY A 27 0.36 -13.68 8.56
CA GLY A 27 0.31 -12.42 9.31
C GLY A 27 0.43 -11.18 8.42
N ARG A 28 1.37 -11.20 7.45
CA ARG A 28 1.66 -10.02 6.61
C ARG A 28 0.47 -9.51 5.80
N ARG A 29 -0.43 -10.40 5.36
CA ARG A 29 -1.62 -10.00 4.59
C ARG A 29 -2.71 -9.42 5.48
N LEU A 30 -2.89 -9.99 6.68
CA LEU A 30 -3.87 -9.50 7.65
C LEU A 30 -3.45 -8.14 8.22
N ASP A 31 -2.14 -7.96 8.44
CA ASP A 31 -1.57 -6.68 8.87
C ASP A 31 -1.79 -5.59 7.83
N HIS A 32 -1.60 -5.90 6.54
CA HIS A 32 -1.79 -4.93 5.46
C HIS A 32 -3.23 -4.39 5.40
N GLU A 33 -4.24 -5.25 5.42
CA GLU A 33 -5.66 -4.83 5.43
C GLU A 33 -5.99 -3.96 6.65
N LEU A 34 -5.43 -4.28 7.82
CA LEU A 34 -5.61 -3.50 9.04
C LEU A 34 -5.04 -2.07 8.90
N TRP A 35 -3.86 -1.94 8.30
CA TRP A 35 -3.24 -0.64 8.05
C TRP A 35 -3.99 0.17 6.97
N VAL A 36 -4.55 -0.49 5.96
CA VAL A 36 -5.43 0.15 4.97
C VAL A 36 -6.70 0.69 5.62
N GLU A 37 -7.36 -0.09 6.48
CA GLU A 37 -8.57 0.36 7.18
C GLU A 37 -8.26 1.50 8.16
N ARG A 38 -7.16 1.40 8.91
CA ARG A 38 -6.71 2.48 9.80
C ARG A 38 -6.44 3.77 9.02
N ARG A 39 -5.80 3.69 7.85
CA ARG A 39 -5.58 4.86 6.98
C ARG A 39 -6.91 5.47 6.53
N ARG A 40 -7.87 4.65 6.09
CA ARG A 40 -9.21 5.11 5.70
C ARG A 40 -9.91 5.85 6.84
N SER A 41 -9.87 5.29 8.05
CA SER A 41 -10.44 5.92 9.25
C SER A 41 -9.81 7.28 9.57
N LEU A 42 -8.49 7.41 9.39
CA LEU A 42 -7.78 8.69 9.58
C LEU A 42 -8.18 9.73 8.53
N MET A 43 -8.32 9.33 7.26
CA MET A 43 -8.79 10.23 6.19
C MET A 43 -10.21 10.73 6.45
N ASN A 44 -11.12 9.85 6.89
CA ASN A 44 -12.47 10.24 7.27
C ASN A 44 -12.47 11.18 8.48
N SER A 45 -11.55 10.98 9.43
CA SER A 45 -11.41 11.86 10.60
C SER A 45 -10.89 13.23 10.19
N LEU A 46 -9.95 13.30 9.24
CA LEU A 46 -9.46 14.56 8.68
C LEU A 46 -10.61 15.32 8.00
N ASP A 47 -11.35 14.66 7.11
CA ASP A 47 -12.52 15.24 6.43
C ASP A 47 -13.53 15.83 7.42
N ALA A 48 -13.85 15.08 8.48
CA ALA A 48 -14.74 15.54 9.54
C ALA A 48 -14.21 16.78 10.29
N LEU A 49 -12.89 16.91 10.51
CA LEU A 49 -12.31 18.11 11.11
C LEU A 49 -12.43 19.33 10.19
N TYR A 50 -12.20 19.15 8.90
CA TYR A 50 -12.34 20.22 7.92
C TYR A 50 -13.79 20.73 7.88
N HIS A 51 -14.77 19.83 7.88
CA HIS A 51 -16.17 20.22 7.97
C HIS A 51 -16.47 20.99 9.27
N LYS A 52 -15.93 20.56 10.42
CA LYS A 52 -16.11 21.27 11.69
C LYS A 52 -15.46 22.66 11.72
N LYS A 53 -14.35 22.82 11.01
CA LYS A 53 -13.70 24.13 10.82
C LYS A 53 -14.58 25.05 9.99
N GLU A 54 -15.19 24.55 8.92
CA GLU A 54 -16.10 25.33 8.07
C GLU A 54 -17.39 25.75 8.81
N THR A 55 -17.92 24.89 9.69
CA THR A 55 -19.08 25.22 10.52
C THR A 55 -18.75 26.15 11.69
N GLY A 56 -17.46 26.40 11.97
CA GLY A 56 -17.01 27.21 13.10
C GLY A 56 -17.22 26.54 14.46
N GLU A 57 -17.36 25.21 14.50
CA GLU A 57 -17.60 24.44 15.74
C GLU A 57 -16.31 24.18 16.53
N ILE A 58 -15.14 24.44 15.92
CA ILE A 58 -13.82 24.22 16.50
C ILE A 58 -13.00 25.52 16.42
N GLU A 59 -12.29 25.83 17.51
CA GLU A 59 -11.33 26.93 17.57
C GLU A 59 -10.08 26.62 16.74
N GLU A 60 -9.46 27.64 16.16
CA GLU A 60 -8.34 27.48 15.23
C GLU A 60 -7.13 26.77 15.86
N ASP A 61 -6.83 27.05 17.13
CA ASP A 61 -5.73 26.41 17.87
C ASP A 61 -5.98 24.90 18.06
N ASP A 62 -7.22 24.51 18.35
CA ASP A 62 -7.61 23.11 18.47
C ASP A 62 -7.57 22.41 17.12
N PHE A 63 -8.01 23.07 16.04
CA PHE A 63 -7.93 22.53 14.69
C PHE A 63 -6.50 22.14 14.32
N VAL A 64 -5.53 23.03 14.52
CA VAL A 64 -4.12 22.77 14.19
C VAL A 64 -3.56 21.60 15.01
N ASN A 65 -3.87 21.54 16.30
CA ASN A 65 -3.39 20.46 17.16
C ASN A 65 -3.96 19.09 16.78
N ILE A 66 -5.26 19.03 16.47
CA ILE A 66 -5.90 17.76 16.09
C ILE A 66 -5.46 17.35 14.68
N GLU A 67 -5.40 18.28 13.73
CA GLU A 67 -4.90 18.03 12.36
C GLU A 67 -3.48 17.46 12.39
N ALA A 68 -2.56 18.09 13.15
CA ALA A 68 -1.19 17.60 13.29
C ALA A 68 -1.14 16.16 13.85
N GLY A 69 -2.01 15.84 14.80
CA GLY A 69 -2.15 14.49 15.35
C GLY A 69 -2.59 13.46 14.30
N ILE A 70 -3.59 13.81 13.48
CA ILE A 70 -4.08 12.94 12.40
C ILE A 70 -3.00 12.73 11.34
N LEU A 71 -2.37 13.81 10.86
CA LEU A 71 -1.33 13.75 9.84
C LEU A 71 -0.12 12.92 10.28
N LYS A 72 0.29 13.02 11.56
CA LYS A 72 1.36 12.19 12.13
C LYS A 72 1.02 10.70 12.10
N ASN A 73 -0.22 10.34 12.44
CA ASN A 73 -0.68 8.96 12.38
C ASN A 73 -0.82 8.47 10.94
N LEU A 74 -1.23 9.35 10.02
CA LEU A 74 -1.32 9.08 8.59
C LEU A 74 0.06 8.75 8.01
N ALA A 75 1.07 9.55 8.34
CA ALA A 75 2.46 9.34 7.94
C ALA A 75 3.00 7.98 8.43
N ALA A 76 2.68 7.60 9.67
CA ALA A 76 3.03 6.28 10.20
C ALA A 76 2.35 5.13 9.41
N CYS A 77 1.12 5.32 8.93
CA CYS A 77 0.44 4.32 8.09
C CYS A 77 1.13 4.15 6.73
N TYR A 78 1.49 5.25 6.06
CA TYR A 78 2.20 5.20 4.78
C TYR A 78 3.55 4.47 4.88
N GLN A 79 4.31 4.75 5.94
CA GLN A 79 5.57 4.03 6.19
C GLN A 79 5.38 2.52 6.35
N LYS A 80 4.25 2.08 6.94
CA LYS A 80 3.95 0.66 7.15
C LYS A 80 3.45 -0.04 5.90
N LEU A 81 2.72 0.68 5.04
CA LEU A 81 2.26 0.19 3.74
C LEU A 81 3.41 0.17 2.71
N GLY A 82 4.51 0.87 2.98
CA GLY A 82 5.60 1.02 2.01
C GLY A 82 5.18 1.83 0.79
N GLU A 83 4.10 2.60 0.92
CA GLU A 83 3.56 3.50 -0.10
C GLU A 83 4.07 4.90 0.22
N ASP A 84 4.72 5.53 -0.76
CA ASP A 84 5.03 6.95 -0.70
C ASP A 84 3.74 7.73 -1.04
N PRO A 85 3.29 8.70 -0.22
CA PRO A 85 2.10 9.50 -0.52
C PRO A 85 2.20 10.28 -1.85
N THR A 86 3.39 10.35 -2.47
CA THR A 86 3.63 10.93 -3.81
C THR A 86 3.64 9.91 -4.96
N GLN A 87 3.61 8.60 -4.67
CA GLN A 87 3.48 7.56 -5.70
C GLN A 87 2.01 7.23 -5.92
N SER A 88 1.35 8.05 -6.75
CA SER A 88 0.07 7.71 -7.36
C SER A 88 0.22 6.39 -8.13
N ASP A 89 -0.77 5.51 -7.96
CA ASP A 89 -0.96 4.25 -8.67
C ASP A 89 -0.26 4.22 -10.04
N GLY A 90 0.90 3.56 -10.09
CA GLY A 90 1.59 3.31 -11.35
C GLY A 90 0.68 2.54 -12.31
N PRO A 91 0.89 2.66 -13.63
CA PRO A 91 0.06 1.97 -14.61
C PRO A 91 -0.03 0.47 -14.29
N ALA A 92 -1.23 -0.10 -14.20
CA ALA A 92 -1.40 -1.54 -14.03
C ALA A 92 -1.32 -2.24 -15.38
N CYS A 93 -0.83 -3.47 -15.40
CA CYS A 93 -0.79 -4.26 -16.63
C CYS A 93 -2.22 -4.62 -17.08
N HIS A 94 -2.60 -4.24 -18.29
CA HIS A 94 -3.91 -4.56 -18.88
C HIS A 94 -4.15 -6.08 -19.01
N ALA A 95 -3.09 -6.89 -19.10
CA ALA A 95 -3.21 -8.32 -19.31
C ALA A 95 -3.37 -9.13 -18.01
N CYS A 96 -2.81 -8.66 -16.88
CA CYS A 96 -2.81 -9.43 -15.63
C CYS A 96 -3.15 -8.63 -14.36
N GLY A 97 -3.32 -7.31 -14.48
CA GLY A 97 -3.61 -6.42 -13.36
C GLY A 97 -2.43 -6.13 -12.42
N ALA A 98 -1.23 -6.64 -12.71
CA ALA A 98 -0.06 -6.39 -11.86
C ALA A 98 0.37 -4.92 -11.92
N PRO A 99 0.76 -4.30 -10.79
CA PRO A 99 1.23 -2.92 -10.77
C PRO A 99 2.57 -2.80 -11.53
N LEU A 100 2.65 -1.87 -12.48
CA LEU A 100 3.88 -1.61 -13.24
C LEU A 100 4.50 -0.32 -12.72
N LYS A 101 5.82 -0.34 -12.50
CA LYS A 101 6.55 0.92 -12.33
C LYS A 101 6.64 1.64 -13.66
N ALA A 102 6.60 2.97 -13.61
CA ALA A 102 6.57 3.89 -14.75
C ALA A 102 7.73 3.77 -15.75
N SER A 103 8.70 2.87 -15.56
CA SER A 103 9.85 2.66 -16.44
C SER A 103 9.94 1.27 -17.08
N TYR A 104 8.99 0.36 -16.83
CA TYR A 104 9.04 -0.99 -17.41
C TYR A 104 8.34 -1.06 -18.78
N GLN A 105 9.08 -1.51 -19.81
CA GLN A 105 8.55 -1.81 -21.15
C GLN A 105 7.80 -3.14 -21.22
N HIS A 106 7.96 -4.00 -20.22
CA HIS A 106 7.31 -5.31 -20.12
C HIS A 106 6.82 -5.56 -18.69
N CYS A 107 5.70 -6.26 -18.56
CA CYS A 107 5.23 -6.71 -17.27
C CYS A 107 6.12 -7.83 -16.76
N VAL A 108 6.72 -7.66 -15.58
CA VAL A 108 7.58 -8.70 -14.95
C VAL A 108 6.76 -9.92 -14.53
N ALA A 109 5.45 -9.77 -14.31
CA ALA A 109 4.58 -10.86 -13.86
C ALA A 109 4.09 -11.77 -15.01
N CYS A 110 3.76 -11.20 -16.17
CA CYS A 110 3.17 -11.96 -17.28
C CYS A 110 3.98 -11.90 -18.59
N GLY A 111 5.06 -11.12 -18.64
CA GLY A 111 5.88 -10.93 -19.84
C GLY A 111 5.23 -10.08 -20.94
N THR A 112 3.99 -9.61 -20.74
CA THR A 112 3.27 -8.81 -21.75
C THR A 112 3.94 -7.45 -21.92
N ARG A 113 4.18 -7.03 -23.17
CA ARG A 113 4.75 -5.72 -23.47
C ARG A 113 3.76 -4.63 -23.08
N VAL A 114 4.23 -3.69 -22.26
CA VAL A 114 3.43 -2.56 -21.81
C VAL A 114 3.77 -1.42 -22.75
N VAL A 115 2.85 -1.10 -23.66
CA VAL A 115 2.96 0.12 -24.47
C VAL A 115 2.70 1.27 -23.51
N GLN A 116 3.77 1.90 -23.02
CA GLN A 116 3.65 3.18 -22.37
C GLN A 116 3.28 4.18 -23.47
N GLU A 117 2.01 4.61 -23.49
CA GLU A 117 1.67 5.89 -24.10
C GLU A 117 2.29 6.95 -23.20
N THR A 118 3.57 7.20 -23.44
CA THR A 118 4.26 8.41 -22.99
C THR A 118 3.43 9.57 -23.50
N SER A 119 2.64 10.15 -22.60
CA SER A 119 2.09 11.50 -22.75
C SER A 119 3.27 12.48 -22.76
N ALA A 120 3.91 12.58 -23.93
CA ALA A 120 4.87 13.58 -24.34
C ALA A 120 4.95 13.51 -25.87
N GLU A 121 3.96 14.11 -26.52
CA GLU A 121 4.11 15.02 -27.66
C GLU A 121 2.70 15.27 -28.21
N ALA A 122 2.05 16.37 -27.79
CA ALA A 122 1.00 16.94 -28.60
C ALA A 122 1.63 17.33 -29.94
N PRO A 123 1.06 16.95 -31.10
CA PRO A 123 1.62 17.36 -32.39
C PRO A 123 1.54 18.89 -32.44
N VAL A 124 2.69 19.55 -32.33
CA VAL A 124 2.79 20.99 -32.60
C VAL A 124 2.37 21.16 -34.07
N PRO A 125 1.25 21.84 -34.37
CA PRO A 125 0.93 22.16 -35.75
C PRO A 125 2.04 23.05 -36.30
N GLN A 126 2.66 22.61 -37.39
CA GLN A 126 3.63 23.39 -38.14
C GLN A 126 2.97 24.73 -38.51
N PRO A 127 3.56 25.89 -38.16
CA PRO A 127 3.06 27.17 -38.65
C PRO A 127 3.20 27.17 -40.16
N ALA A 128 2.10 27.44 -40.84
CA ALA A 128 2.06 27.70 -42.26
C ALA A 128 3.13 28.74 -42.62
N GLU A 129 4.13 28.28 -43.36
CA GLU A 129 4.75 28.93 -44.50
C GLU A 129 3.96 30.17 -44.97
N SER A 130 4.33 31.31 -44.40
CA SER A 130 4.04 32.65 -44.91
C SER A 130 5.35 33.13 -45.53
N LEU A 131 5.66 32.58 -46.69
CA LEU A 131 6.62 33.15 -47.62
C LEU A 131 5.82 33.95 -48.65
N SER A 132 5.93 35.28 -48.47
CA SER A 132 6.09 36.31 -49.52
C SER A 132 5.17 36.32 -50.73
#